data_AF-A0A967KW03-F1
#
_entry.id   AF-A0A967KW03-F1
#
_cell.length_a   1.000
_cell.length_b   1.000
_cell.length_c   1.000
_cell.angle_alpha   90.00
_cell.angle_beta   90.00
_cell.angle_gamma   90.00
#
_symmetry.space_group_name_H-M   'P 1'
#
loop_
_entity.id
_entity.type
_entity.pdbx_description
1 polymer ?
#
loop_
_entity_poly.entity_id
_entity_poly.type
_entity_poly.pdbx_seq_one_letter_code
_entity_poly.pdbx_strand_id
1 'polypeptide(L)'
;FARSVDVVSYEFENIPVETVRYIQKIKPVYPDDRLLEISQNRIAEKTYLNYIGIPTAKWAPIYSPEDIDKAVIDLGGKNYILKTARFGYDGKGQTV
;
A
#
# COMPACT_ATOMS: atom_id res chain seq x y z
N PHE A 1 -9.32 14.24 23.50
CA PHE A 1 -8.25 13.24 23.65
C PHE A 1 -6.94 13.66 23.00
N ALA A 2 -6.84 13.88 21.67
CA ALA A 2 -5.54 14.20 21.03
C ALA A 2 -4.71 15.31 21.71
N ARG A 3 -5.36 16.36 22.25
CA ARG A 3 -4.67 17.44 22.99
C ARG A 3 -4.05 17.01 24.33
N SER A 4 -4.46 15.89 24.91
CA SER A 4 -4.01 15.40 26.23
C SER A 4 -2.84 14.41 26.16
N VAL A 5 -2.26 14.18 24.99
CA VAL A 5 -1.10 13.28 24.81
C VAL A 5 0.05 14.02 24.13
N ASP A 6 1.27 13.50 24.29
CA ASP A 6 2.46 14.09 23.67
C ASP A 6 2.60 13.69 22.20
N VAL A 7 2.28 12.43 21.88
CA VAL A 7 2.39 11.83 20.55
C VAL A 7 1.23 10.87 20.31
N VAL A 8 0.83 10.71 19.05
CA VAL A 8 -0.22 9.76 18.65
C VAL A 8 0.38 8.68 17.75
N SER A 9 -0.10 7.44 17.90
CA SER A 9 0.22 6.32 17.01
C SER A 9 -1.04 5.52 16.70
N TYR A 10 -0.96 4.61 15.72
CA TYR A 10 -2.05 3.72 15.33
C TYR A 10 -1.52 2.32 15.03
N GLU A 11 -2.33 1.31 15.33
CA GLU A 11 -1.99 -0.11 15.10
C GLU A 11 -2.65 -0.68 13.84
N PHE A 12 -3.71 -0.03 13.34
CA PHE A 12 -4.52 -0.57 12.25
C PHE A 12 -4.32 0.26 10.97
N GLU A 13 -3.91 -0.42 9.91
CA GLU A 13 -3.57 0.20 8.63
C GLU A 13 -4.81 0.62 7.81
N ASN A 14 -5.99 0.05 8.05
CA ASN A 14 -7.21 0.38 7.29
C ASN A 14 -8.04 1.50 7.94
N ILE A 15 -7.38 2.50 8.52
CA ILE A 15 -8.02 3.74 8.98
C ILE A 15 -8.03 4.79 7.85
N PRO A 16 -8.98 5.75 7.83
CA PRO A 16 -8.93 6.84 6.86
C PRO A 16 -7.67 7.68 7.02
N VAL A 17 -6.96 7.95 5.91
CA VAL A 17 -5.76 8.81 5.90
C VAL A 17 -6.11 10.22 6.38
N GLU A 18 -7.33 10.67 6.07
CA GLU A 18 -7.88 11.96 6.50
C GLU A 18 -7.94 12.09 8.02
N THR A 19 -8.15 10.99 8.75
CA THR A 19 -8.11 10.98 10.22
C THR A 19 -6.72 11.30 10.72
N VAL A 20 -5.69 10.67 10.14
CA VAL A 20 -4.28 10.95 10.49
C VAL A 20 -3.92 12.40 10.15
N ARG A 21 -4.27 12.86 8.95
CA ARG A 21 -4.06 14.26 8.51
C ARG A 21 -4.74 15.27 9.43
N TYR A 22 -5.93 14.96 9.93
CA TYR A 22 -6.62 15.81 10.88
C TYR A 22 -5.89 15.88 12.23
N ILE A 23 -5.47 14.73 12.77
CA ILE A 23 -4.78 14.67 14.07
C ILE A 23 -3.39 15.33 14.00
N GLN A 24 -2.67 15.20 12.88
CA GLN A 24 -1.39 15.88 12.65
C GLN A 24 -1.45 17.40 12.76
N LYS A 25 -2.64 18.02 12.57
CA LYS A 25 -2.84 19.45 12.82
C LYS A 25 -2.80 19.82 14.31
N ILE A 26 -2.89 18.83 15.20
CA ILE A 26 -3.04 18.99 16.65
C ILE A 26 -1.79 18.48 17.40
N LYS A 27 -1.27 17.30 17.03
CA LYS A 27 -0.11 16.65 17.64
C LYS A 27 0.68 15.85 16.61
N PRO A 28 1.98 15.58 16.84
CA PRO A 28 2.74 14.63 16.02
C PRO A 28 2.08 13.25 15.99
N VAL A 29 2.02 12.65 14.81
CA VAL A 29 1.51 11.28 14.60
C VAL A 29 2.57 10.45 13.91
N TYR A 30 2.85 9.26 14.46
CA TYR A 30 3.79 8.31 13.87
C TYR A 30 3.20 6.89 13.83
N PRO A 31 3.29 6.17 12.69
CA PRO A 31 3.80 6.66 11.40
C PRO A 31 2.95 7.80 10.80
N ASP A 32 3.49 8.54 9.83
CA ASP A 32 2.80 9.71 9.25
C ASP A 32 1.68 9.32 8.27
N ASP A 33 0.93 10.32 7.79
CA ASP A 33 -0.16 10.12 6.82
C ASP A 33 0.34 9.62 5.47
N ARG A 34 1.52 10.06 5.03
CA ARG A 34 2.11 9.65 3.75
C ARG A 34 2.48 8.16 3.76
N LEU A 35 3.10 7.67 4.84
CA LEU A 35 3.43 6.27 4.99
C LEU A 35 2.15 5.41 5.01
N LEU A 36 1.13 5.85 5.76
CA LEU A 36 -0.16 5.17 5.77
C LEU A 36 -0.77 5.07 4.36
N GLU A 37 -0.85 6.19 3.64
CA GLU A 37 -1.45 6.26 2.31
C GLU A 37 -0.73 5.34 1.31
N ILE A 38 0.61 5.32 1.33
CA ILE A 38 1.41 4.47 0.45
C ILE A 38 1.23 2.99 0.80
N SER A 39 1.31 2.64 2.09
CA SER A 39 1.22 1.24 2.55
C SER A 39 -0.16 0.61 2.32
N GLN A 40 -1.24 1.40 2.29
CA GLN A 40 -2.60 0.91 2.03
C GLN A 40 -2.83 0.42 0.60
N ASN A 41 -1.89 0.64 -0.34
CA ASN A 41 -2.03 0.26 -1.73
C ASN A 41 -0.75 -0.41 -2.26
N ARG A 42 -0.82 -1.70 -2.62
CA ARG A 42 0.33 -2.48 -3.11
C ARG A 42 1.01 -1.89 -4.34
N ILE A 43 0.27 -1.25 -5.24
CA ILE A 43 0.85 -0.58 -6.42
C ILE A 43 1.65 0.64 -5.96
N ALA A 44 1.10 1.47 -5.08
CA ALA A 44 1.78 2.65 -4.54
C ALA A 44 3.01 2.26 -3.71
N GLU A 45 2.88 1.26 -2.83
CA GLU A 45 3.96 0.69 -2.03
C GLU A 45 5.10 0.20 -2.91
N LYS A 46 4.83 -0.68 -3.89
CA LYS A 46 5.85 -1.22 -4.78
C LYS A 46 6.50 -0.13 -5.63
N THR A 47 5.72 0.81 -6.14
CA THR A 47 6.23 1.97 -6.89
C THR A 47 7.19 2.79 -6.04
N TYR A 48 6.80 3.11 -4.80
CA TYR A 48 7.63 3.89 -3.89
C TYR A 48 8.92 3.16 -3.51
N LEU A 49 8.83 1.87 -3.14
CA LEU A 49 10.00 1.06 -2.80
C LEU A 49 11.00 0.99 -3.97
N ASN A 50 10.52 0.73 -5.19
CA ASN A 50 11.40 0.69 -6.36
C ASN A 50 11.96 2.08 -6.71
N TYR A 51 11.19 3.16 -6.54
CA TYR A 51 11.64 4.53 -6.75
C TYR A 51 12.81 4.91 -5.83
N ILE A 52 12.79 4.48 -4.55
CA ILE A 52 13.89 4.72 -3.61
C ILE A 52 15.02 3.68 -3.70
N GLY A 53 15.00 2.82 -4.73
CA GLY A 53 16.06 1.83 -4.99
C GLY A 53 15.97 0.55 -4.15
N ILE A 54 14.86 0.30 -3.45
CA ILE A 54 14.64 -0.97 -2.75
C ILE A 54 14.12 -2.01 -3.77
N PRO A 55 14.84 -3.13 -3.96
CA PRO A 55 14.42 -4.17 -4.89
C PRO A 55 13.17 -4.89 -4.37
N THR A 56 12.28 -5.25 -5.29
CA THR A 56 11.08 -6.03 -5.01
C THR A 56 10.93 -7.14 -6.04
N ALA A 57 10.06 -8.13 -5.79
CA ALA A 57 9.64 -9.05 -6.85
C ALA A 57 9.05 -8.26 -8.03
N LYS A 58 9.40 -8.65 -9.27
CA LYS A 58 8.86 -8.04 -10.49
C LYS A 58 7.33 -8.04 -10.44
N TRP A 59 6.72 -6.94 -10.82
CA TRP A 59 5.27 -6.73 -10.72
C TRP A 59 4.81 -5.80 -11.83
N ALA A 60 3.53 -5.87 -12.16
CA ALA A 60 2.87 -4.96 -13.09
C ALA A 60 1.50 -4.57 -12.50
N PRO A 61 1.05 -3.31 -12.65
CA PRO A 61 -0.28 -2.92 -12.22
C PRO A 61 -1.32 -3.50 -13.19
N ILE A 62 -2.43 -4.00 -12.63
CA ILE A 62 -3.59 -4.51 -13.38
C ILE A 62 -4.78 -3.67 -12.93
N TYR A 63 -5.33 -2.85 -13.82
CA TYR A 63 -6.50 -2.02 -13.58
C TYR A 63 -7.76 -2.62 -14.21
N SER A 64 -7.59 -3.40 -15.27
CA SER A 64 -8.66 -4.16 -15.91
C SER A 64 -8.16 -5.54 -16.39
N PRO A 65 -9.07 -6.47 -16.72
CA PRO A 65 -8.68 -7.80 -17.22
C PRO A 65 -7.78 -7.76 -18.46
N GLU A 66 -7.93 -6.74 -19.31
CA GLU A 66 -7.17 -6.57 -20.55
C GLU A 66 -5.69 -6.27 -20.31
N ASP A 67 -5.31 -5.79 -19.11
CA ASP A 67 -3.91 -5.53 -18.75
C ASP A 67 -3.11 -6.84 -18.54
N ILE A 68 -3.79 -7.96 -18.31
CA ILE A 68 -3.17 -9.22 -17.87
C ILE A 68 -2.23 -9.77 -18.93
N ASP A 69 -2.67 -9.87 -20.19
CA ASP A 69 -1.86 -10.44 -21.27
C ASP A 69 -0.56 -9.66 -21.47
N LYS A 70 -0.67 -8.33 -21.45
CA LYS A 70 0.49 -7.43 -21.54
C LYS A 70 1.43 -7.62 -20.35
N ALA A 71 0.90 -7.65 -19.13
CA ALA A 71 1.69 -7.85 -17.92
C ALA A 71 2.43 -9.19 -17.92
N VAL A 72 1.80 -10.26 -18.39
CA VAL A 72 2.43 -11.59 -18.51
C VAL A 72 3.62 -11.55 -19.46
N ILE A 73 3.45 -10.94 -20.63
CA ILE A 73 4.52 -10.76 -21.63
C ILE A 73 5.67 -9.93 -21.06
N ASP A 74 5.36 -8.78 -20.47
CA ASP A 74 6.37 -7.83 -19.95
C ASP A 74 7.17 -8.43 -18.78
N LEU A 75 6.53 -9.23 -17.91
CA LEU A 75 7.17 -9.86 -16.77
C LEU A 75 8.01 -11.10 -17.15
N GLY A 76 7.60 -11.82 -18.21
CA GLY A 76 8.36 -12.94 -18.79
C GLY A 76 8.53 -14.16 -17.87
N GLY A 77 7.63 -14.36 -16.91
CA GLY A 77 7.63 -15.47 -15.95
C GLY A 77 6.86 -16.70 -16.43
N LYS A 78 6.92 -17.78 -15.64
CA LYS A 78 6.12 -19.01 -15.86
C LYS A 78 4.96 -19.16 -14.86
N ASN A 79 5.06 -18.51 -13.70
CA ASN A 79 4.08 -18.56 -12.62
C ASN A 79 3.88 -17.13 -12.10
N TYR A 80 2.65 -16.81 -11.74
CA TYR A 80 2.26 -15.48 -11.30
C TYR A 80 1.38 -15.58 -10.04
N ILE A 81 1.21 -14.45 -9.37
CA ILE A 81 0.22 -14.30 -8.31
C ILE A 81 -0.46 -12.95 -8.52
N LEU A 82 -1.77 -12.97 -8.73
CA LEU A 82 -2.59 -11.76 -8.80
C LEU A 82 -3.06 -11.41 -7.39
N LYS A 83 -2.88 -10.15 -6.99
CA LYS A 83 -3.26 -9.66 -5.65
C LYS A 83 -4.11 -8.39 -5.78
N THR A 84 -5.17 -8.27 -4.99
CA THR A 84 -5.91 -7.01 -4.87
C THR A 84 -4.98 -5.93 -4.32
N ALA A 85 -5.07 -4.72 -4.90
CA ALA A 85 -4.18 -3.62 -4.52
C ALA A 85 -4.44 -3.11 -3.10
N ARG A 86 -5.68 -3.20 -2.61
CA ARG A 86 -6.10 -2.78 -1.26
C ARG A 86 -6.85 -3.90 -0.54
N PHE A 87 -6.92 -3.79 0.78
CA PHE A 87 -7.76 -4.61 1.68
C PHE A 87 -7.50 -6.14 1.63
N GLY A 88 -6.38 -6.58 1.05
CA GLY A 88 -5.99 -7.98 1.08
C GLY A 88 -5.22 -8.31 2.36
N TYR A 89 -5.71 -9.27 3.16
CA TYR A 89 -5.13 -9.72 4.43
C TYR A 89 -5.21 -11.26 4.50
N ASP A 90 -4.27 -11.91 5.19
CA ASP A 90 -4.25 -13.37 5.41
C ASP A 90 -4.48 -14.21 4.14
N GLY A 91 -3.90 -13.79 3.02
CA GLY A 91 -4.07 -14.47 1.72
C GLY A 91 -5.37 -14.12 0.97
N LYS A 92 -6.34 -13.44 1.59
CA LYS A 92 -7.53 -12.95 0.90
C LYS A 92 -7.17 -11.93 -0.17
N GLY A 93 -7.92 -12.00 -1.28
CA GLY A 93 -7.65 -11.17 -2.46
C GLY A 93 -6.39 -11.60 -3.21
N GLN A 94 -6.01 -12.88 -3.16
CA GLN A 94 -4.86 -13.42 -3.90
C GLN A 94 -5.26 -14.69 -4.67
N THR A 95 -4.78 -14.84 -5.90
CA THR A 95 -4.91 -16.07 -6.72
C THR A 95 -3.63 -16.33 -7.50
N VAL A 96 -3.35 -17.60 -7.78
CA VAL A 96 -2.22 -18.06 -8.62
C VAL A 96 -2.68 -18.43 -10.02
#